data_AF-A0A9X8VGU4-F1
#
_entry.id   AF-A0A9X8VGU4-F1
#
_cell.length_a   1.000
_cell.length_b   1.000
_cell.length_c   1.000
_cell.angle_alpha   90.00
_cell.angle_beta   90.00
_cell.angle_gamma   90.00
#
_symmetry.space_group_name_H-M   'P 1'
#
loop_
_entity.id
_entity.type
_entity.pdbx_description
1 polymer ?
#
loop_
_entity_poly.entity_id
_entity_poly.type
_entity_poly.pdbx_seq_one_letter_code
_entity_poly.pdbx_strand_id
1 'polypeptide(L)'
;DNHAFLMDFQDELEEFYNRYSVELIRAPEGFFYLRPRSTTLIPRSVLSELDMMVGKILCYLYLSPERLAHEGIFSHQELYDELLSLADENKLLKFVNQRSTGSDLDRQKLHEKVRTSLNRLRRLGMVYFMGNDSSKFRITEAVFRFGADVRSGDDPREAQLRMIRDGEAMPVETSLSLN
;
A
#
# COMPACT_ATOMS: atom_id res chain seq x y z
N ASP A 1 -14.56 5.46 -16.54
CA ASP A 1 -15.59 6.43 -16.15
C ASP A 1 -15.09 7.36 -15.05
N ASN A 2 -14.87 6.90 -13.81
CA ASN A 2 -14.40 7.78 -12.72
C ASN A 2 -13.06 8.48 -13.00
N HIS A 3 -12.07 7.77 -13.55
CA HIS A 3 -10.76 8.37 -13.83
C HIS A 3 -10.86 9.49 -14.89
N ALA A 4 -11.61 9.27 -15.96
CA ALA A 4 -11.87 10.28 -16.97
C ALA A 4 -12.59 11.50 -16.37
N PHE A 5 -13.61 11.28 -15.53
CA PHE A 5 -14.31 12.37 -14.83
C PHE A 5 -13.37 13.20 -13.94
N LEU A 6 -12.47 12.56 -13.19
CA LEU A 6 -11.48 13.27 -12.37
C LEU A 6 -10.47 14.05 -13.22
N MET A 7 -10.12 13.54 -14.40
CA MET A 7 -9.25 14.24 -15.36
C MET A 7 -9.94 15.45 -15.99
N ASP A 8 -11.21 15.31 -16.36
CA ASP A 8 -11.98 16.36 -17.05
C ASP A 8 -12.31 17.54 -16.12
N PHE A 9 -12.49 17.29 -14.82
CA PHE A 9 -12.89 18.28 -13.82
C PHE A 9 -11.88 18.43 -12.67
N GLN A 10 -10.58 18.21 -12.95
CA GLN A 10 -9.55 18.18 -11.92
C GLN A 10 -9.51 19.51 -11.14
N ASP A 11 -9.48 20.63 -11.84
CA ASP A 11 -9.29 21.96 -11.25
C ASP A 11 -10.48 22.33 -10.35
N GLU A 12 -11.70 22.08 -10.80
CA GLU A 12 -12.92 22.35 -10.03
C GLU A 12 -13.05 21.44 -8.80
N LEU A 13 -12.65 20.17 -8.94
CA LEU A 13 -12.66 19.23 -7.83
C LEU A 13 -11.56 19.55 -6.81
N GLU A 14 -10.41 20.04 -7.25
CA GLU A 14 -9.35 20.51 -6.36
C GLU A 14 -9.82 21.71 -5.54
N GLU A 15 -10.46 22.69 -6.16
CA GLU A 15 -11.09 23.80 -5.43
C GLU A 15 -12.15 23.29 -4.45
N PHE A 16 -13.00 22.37 -4.88
CA PHE A 16 -14.04 21.77 -4.03
C PHE A 16 -13.46 21.14 -2.77
N TYR A 17 -12.42 20.30 -2.88
CA TYR A 17 -11.81 19.59 -1.76
C TYR A 17 -10.96 20.51 -0.87
N ASN A 18 -10.36 21.55 -1.43
CA ASN A 18 -9.63 22.56 -0.66
C ASN A 18 -10.51 23.24 0.40
N ARG A 19 -11.81 23.40 0.15
CA ARG A 19 -12.78 23.91 1.15
C ARG A 19 -12.88 23.06 2.41
N TYR A 20 -12.49 21.79 2.33
CA TYR A 20 -12.45 20.85 3.45
C TYR A 20 -11.04 20.69 4.04
N SER A 21 -10.08 21.54 3.65
CA SER A 21 -8.66 21.40 4.00
C SER A 21 -8.08 20.04 3.57
N VAL A 22 -8.45 19.60 2.35
CA VAL A 22 -7.99 18.36 1.72
C VAL A 22 -7.52 18.66 0.30
N GLU A 23 -6.36 18.12 -0.07
CA GLU A 23 -5.83 18.26 -1.44
C GLU A 23 -6.27 17.06 -2.29
N LEU A 24 -6.77 17.32 -3.49
CA LEU A 24 -6.90 16.29 -4.52
C LEU A 24 -5.57 16.16 -5.25
N ILE A 25 -4.86 15.06 -5.03
CA ILE A 25 -3.54 14.84 -5.62
C ILE A 25 -3.65 13.84 -6.76
N ARG A 26 -3.10 14.21 -7.91
CA ARG A 26 -2.76 13.28 -8.99
C ARG A 26 -1.31 12.86 -8.87
N ALA A 27 -1.06 11.57 -8.64
CA ALA A 27 0.29 11.04 -8.59
C ALA A 27 0.92 11.01 -10.00
N PRO A 28 2.26 11.00 -10.12
CA PRO A 28 2.94 10.86 -11.42
C PRO A 28 2.50 9.62 -12.22
N GLU A 29 2.12 8.55 -11.50
CA GLU A 29 1.67 7.29 -12.06
C GLU A 29 0.19 7.34 -12.50
N GLY A 30 -0.47 8.49 -12.33
CA GLY A 30 -1.76 8.82 -12.94
C GLY A 30 -2.98 8.58 -12.06
N PHE A 31 -2.85 7.96 -10.89
CA PHE A 31 -3.95 7.76 -9.95
C PHE A 31 -4.22 9.00 -9.09
N PHE A 32 -5.46 9.14 -8.64
CA PHE A 32 -5.90 10.22 -7.77
C PHE A 32 -6.09 9.74 -6.32
N TYR A 33 -5.79 10.60 -5.35
CA TYR A 33 -6.12 10.37 -3.96
C TYR A 33 -6.28 11.69 -3.20
N LEU A 34 -7.03 11.64 -2.10
CA LEU A 34 -7.18 12.76 -1.19
C LEU A 34 -6.04 12.77 -0.16
N ARG A 35 -5.39 13.92 0.00
CA ARG A 35 -4.36 14.15 1.03
C ARG A 35 -4.89 15.16 2.06
N PRO A 36 -5.32 14.71 3.24
CA PRO A 36 -5.81 15.61 4.28
C PRO A 36 -4.69 16.48 4.86
N ARG A 37 -4.92 17.79 4.97
CA ARG A 37 -4.04 18.71 5.71
C ARG A 37 -4.24 18.55 7.23
N SER A 38 -3.40 19.19 8.04
CA SER A 38 -3.53 19.16 9.51
C SER A 38 -4.87 19.73 10.01
N THR A 39 -5.49 20.64 9.24
CA THR A 39 -6.78 21.28 9.53
C THR A 39 -7.97 20.62 8.81
N THR A 40 -7.80 19.38 8.29
CA THR A 40 -8.85 18.65 7.56
C THR A 40 -10.18 18.60 8.33
N LEU A 41 -11.27 18.88 7.62
CA LEU A 41 -12.63 18.67 8.13
C LEU A 41 -13.11 17.23 7.90
N ILE A 42 -12.44 16.49 7.02
CA ILE A 42 -12.73 15.08 6.75
C ILE A 42 -11.92 14.20 7.71
N PRO A 43 -12.56 13.25 8.43
CA PRO A 43 -11.85 12.32 9.30
C PRO A 43 -10.75 11.57 8.56
N ARG A 44 -9.54 11.59 9.12
CA ARG A 44 -8.39 10.85 8.59
C ARG A 44 -8.13 9.59 9.41
N SER A 45 -7.59 8.57 8.76
CA SER A 45 -7.09 7.35 9.41
C SER A 45 -5.69 7.05 8.89
N VAL A 46 -4.93 6.30 9.67
CA VAL A 46 -3.56 5.88 9.33
C VAL A 46 -3.53 4.36 9.23
N LEU A 47 -2.75 3.86 8.28
CA LEU A 47 -2.50 2.44 8.10
C LEU A 47 -1.60 1.92 9.21
N SER A 48 -1.80 0.67 9.63
CA SER A 48 -0.88 0.02 10.56
C SER A 48 0.46 -0.28 9.90
N GLU A 49 1.51 -0.53 10.68
CA GLU A 49 2.81 -0.96 10.14
C GLU A 49 2.71 -2.22 9.27
N LEU A 50 1.85 -3.17 9.65
CA LEU A 50 1.59 -4.37 8.83
C LEU A 50 0.88 -4.01 7.52
N ASP A 51 -0.08 -3.08 7.52
CA ASP A 51 -0.71 -2.61 6.29
C ASP A 51 0.31 -1.93 5.35
N MET A 52 1.23 -1.14 5.93
CA MET A 52 2.32 -0.49 5.19
C MET A 52 3.26 -1.55 4.60
N MET A 53 3.62 -2.58 5.38
CA MET A 53 4.46 -3.68 4.89
C MET A 53 3.79 -4.42 3.73
N VAL A 54 2.53 -4.81 3.88
CA VAL A 54 1.77 -5.48 2.81
C VAL A 54 1.69 -4.59 1.57
N GLY A 55 1.45 -3.28 1.74
CA GLY A 55 1.45 -2.31 0.64
C GLY A 55 2.79 -2.25 -0.11
N LYS A 56 3.91 -2.32 0.63
CA LYS A 56 5.24 -2.35 0.03
C LYS A 56 5.51 -3.62 -0.76
N ILE A 57 5.09 -4.78 -0.26
CA ILE A 57 5.21 -6.05 -0.98
C ILE A 57 4.37 -6.00 -2.26
N LEU A 58 3.15 -5.44 -2.22
CA LEU A 58 2.33 -5.25 -3.42
C LEU A 58 3.03 -4.36 -4.46
N CYS A 59 3.67 -3.27 -4.03
CA CYS A 59 4.48 -2.42 -4.92
C CYS A 59 5.66 -3.18 -5.51
N TYR A 60 6.35 -3.99 -4.71
CA TYR A 60 7.44 -4.84 -5.18
C TYR A 60 6.96 -5.86 -6.22
N LEU A 61 5.87 -6.59 -5.95
CA LEU A 61 5.26 -7.53 -6.88
C LEU A 61 4.80 -6.85 -8.18
N TYR A 62 4.30 -5.61 -8.09
CA TYR A 62 3.89 -4.82 -9.25
C TYR A 62 5.05 -4.48 -10.19
N LEU A 63 6.25 -4.26 -9.63
CA LEU A 63 7.49 -3.98 -10.34
C LEU A 63 8.21 -5.26 -10.83
N SER A 64 7.80 -6.42 -10.34
CA SER A 64 8.46 -7.70 -10.61
C SER A 64 8.20 -8.18 -12.04
N PRO A 65 9.21 -8.73 -12.76
CA PRO A 65 9.03 -9.25 -14.12
C PRO A 65 8.03 -10.42 -14.18
N GLU A 66 7.85 -11.14 -13.08
CA GLU A 66 6.87 -12.21 -12.91
C GLU A 66 5.43 -11.70 -13.11
N ARG A 67 5.16 -10.41 -12.84
CA ARG A 67 3.84 -9.80 -13.10
C ARG A 67 3.37 -10.03 -14.53
N LEU A 68 4.27 -9.96 -15.51
CA LEU A 68 3.94 -10.20 -16.92
C LEU A 68 3.56 -11.66 -17.15
N ALA A 69 4.26 -12.60 -16.50
CA ALA A 69 3.97 -14.03 -16.57
C ALA A 69 2.61 -14.38 -15.93
N HIS A 70 2.18 -13.61 -14.93
CA HIS A 70 0.92 -13.80 -14.22
C HIS A 70 -0.25 -12.95 -14.77
N GLU A 71 -0.08 -12.24 -15.90
CA GLU A 71 -1.07 -11.27 -16.41
C GLU A 71 -1.52 -10.23 -15.35
N GLY A 72 -0.64 -9.95 -14.39
CA GLY A 72 -0.89 -9.09 -13.25
C GLY A 72 -1.86 -9.64 -12.19
N ILE A 73 -2.13 -10.95 -12.19
CA ILE A 73 -3.01 -11.62 -11.23
C ILE A 73 -2.17 -12.39 -10.21
N PHE A 74 -2.35 -12.06 -8.94
CA PHE A 74 -1.66 -12.67 -7.80
C PHE A 74 -2.66 -13.34 -6.88
N SER A 75 -2.17 -14.27 -6.07
CA SER A 75 -2.91 -14.96 -5.03
C SER A 75 -2.50 -14.48 -3.63
N HIS A 76 -3.35 -14.75 -2.64
CA HIS A 76 -3.01 -14.51 -1.24
C HIS A 76 -1.75 -15.25 -0.81
N GLN A 77 -1.55 -16.47 -1.33
CA GLN A 77 -0.42 -17.30 -0.98
C GLN A 77 0.88 -16.70 -1.52
N GLU A 78 0.92 -16.32 -2.80
CA GLU A 78 2.11 -15.67 -3.41
C GLU A 78 2.49 -14.39 -2.67
N LEU A 79 1.51 -13.56 -2.28
CA LEU A 79 1.77 -12.37 -1.47
C LEU A 79 2.39 -12.71 -0.11
N TYR A 80 1.88 -13.74 0.54
CA TYR A 80 2.35 -14.16 1.86
C TYR A 80 3.74 -14.78 1.81
N ASP A 81 4.01 -15.61 0.80
CA ASP A 81 5.31 -16.23 0.58
C ASP A 81 6.36 -15.16 0.28
N GLU A 82 6.03 -14.17 -0.57
CA GLU A 82 6.93 -13.06 -0.85
C GLU A 82 7.18 -12.19 0.40
N LEU A 83 6.15 -11.96 1.23
CA LEU A 83 6.31 -11.26 2.50
C LEU A 83 7.32 -11.96 3.42
N LEU A 84 7.21 -13.29 3.58
CA LEU A 84 8.13 -14.08 4.41
C LEU A 84 9.53 -14.18 3.80
N SER A 85 9.64 -14.16 2.47
CA SER A 85 10.91 -14.16 1.75
C SER A 85 11.69 -12.87 1.96
N LEU A 86 11.00 -11.72 1.97
CA LEU A 86 11.65 -10.40 1.95
C LEU A 86 11.79 -9.74 3.32
N ALA A 87 10.88 -10.02 4.27
CA ALA A 87 10.88 -9.40 5.59
C ALA A 87 11.32 -10.37 6.69
N ASP A 88 11.91 -9.84 7.76
CA ASP A 88 12.30 -10.62 8.93
C ASP A 88 11.07 -11.19 9.64
N GLU A 89 10.93 -12.52 9.59
CA GLU A 89 9.82 -13.25 10.19
C GLU A 89 9.65 -12.93 11.69
N ASN A 90 10.74 -12.75 12.44
CA ASN A 90 10.66 -12.41 13.86
C ASN A 90 10.06 -11.02 14.08
N LYS A 91 10.33 -10.07 13.18
CA LYS A 91 9.68 -8.75 13.21
C LYS A 91 8.21 -8.87 12.82
N LEU A 92 7.88 -9.68 11.81
CA LEU A 92 6.49 -9.88 11.37
C LEU A 92 5.62 -10.48 12.48
N LEU A 93 6.13 -11.47 13.21
CA LEU A 93 5.41 -12.12 14.30
C LEU A 93 5.10 -11.15 15.46
N LYS A 94 5.89 -10.09 15.66
CA LYS A 94 5.57 -9.04 16.63
C LYS A 94 4.29 -8.27 16.28
N PHE A 95 3.89 -8.23 15.00
CA PHE A 95 2.58 -7.69 14.61
C PHE A 95 1.43 -8.59 15.04
N VAL A 96 1.65 -9.88 15.29
CA VAL A 96 0.67 -10.79 15.90
C VAL A 96 0.59 -10.53 17.39
N ASN A 97 1.72 -10.70 18.09
CA ASN A 97 1.88 -10.45 19.52
C ASN A 97 3.36 -10.15 19.83
N GLN A 98 3.64 -9.19 20.71
CA GLN A 98 5.01 -8.84 21.12
C GLN A 98 5.79 -10.03 21.72
N ARG A 99 5.09 -11.05 22.24
CA ARG A 99 5.67 -12.26 22.83
C ARG A 99 5.61 -13.49 21.91
N SER A 100 5.19 -13.33 20.65
CA SER A 100 5.16 -14.45 19.70
C SER A 100 6.56 -15.06 19.55
N THR A 101 6.62 -16.39 19.61
CA THR A 101 7.87 -17.16 19.55
C THR A 101 8.03 -17.90 18.21
N GLY A 102 7.08 -17.72 17.29
CA GLY A 102 7.09 -18.38 15.98
C GLY A 102 6.37 -19.72 15.94
N SER A 103 5.45 -19.94 16.88
CA SER A 103 4.56 -21.11 16.87
C SER A 103 3.69 -21.16 15.61
N ASP A 104 3.21 -22.34 15.24
CA ASP A 104 2.29 -22.51 14.11
C ASP A 104 1.03 -21.65 14.27
N LEU A 105 0.55 -21.49 15.52
CA LEU A 105 -0.57 -20.61 15.83
C LEU A 105 -0.24 -19.13 15.57
N ASP A 106 0.99 -18.68 15.89
CA ASP A 106 1.41 -17.31 15.58
C ASP A 106 1.47 -17.10 14.06
N ARG A 107 2.00 -18.06 13.32
CA ARG A 107 2.08 -18.02 11.84
C ARG A 107 0.68 -17.99 11.21
N GLN A 108 -0.24 -18.79 11.70
CA GLN A 108 -1.64 -18.78 11.24
C GLN A 108 -2.30 -17.41 11.48
N LYS A 109 -2.10 -16.82 12.67
CA LYS A 109 -2.62 -15.49 12.98
C LYS A 109 -1.97 -14.39 12.14
N LEU A 110 -0.68 -14.50 11.83
CA LEU A 110 0.00 -13.56 10.93
C LEU A 110 -0.66 -13.59 9.55
N HIS A 111 -0.87 -14.78 9.00
CA HIS A 111 -1.54 -14.98 7.72
C HIS A 111 -2.96 -14.36 7.70
N GLU A 112 -3.76 -14.54 8.77
CA GLU A 112 -5.07 -13.90 8.90
C GLU A 112 -4.99 -12.36 8.97
N LYS A 113 -3.99 -11.82 9.68
CA LYS A 113 -3.76 -10.37 9.74
C LYS A 113 -3.35 -9.81 8.38
N VAL A 114 -2.50 -10.50 7.62
CA VAL A 114 -2.13 -10.12 6.24
C VAL A 114 -3.36 -10.09 5.33
N ARG A 115 -4.24 -11.10 5.41
CA ARG A 115 -5.52 -11.12 4.69
C ARG A 115 -6.42 -9.93 5.07
N THR A 116 -6.43 -9.57 6.35
CA THR A 116 -7.18 -8.39 6.83
C THR A 116 -6.60 -7.10 6.26
N SER A 117 -5.27 -6.96 6.25
CA SER A 117 -4.58 -5.83 5.63
C SER A 117 -4.88 -5.73 4.14
N LEU A 118 -4.80 -6.83 3.40
CA LEU A 118 -5.13 -6.84 1.97
C LEU A 118 -6.58 -6.40 1.70
N ASN A 119 -7.54 -6.81 2.53
CA ASN A 119 -8.93 -6.35 2.44
C ASN A 119 -9.08 -4.84 2.72
N ARG A 120 -8.28 -4.28 3.64
CA ARG A 120 -8.22 -2.83 3.86
C ARG A 120 -7.65 -2.12 2.64
N LEU A 121 -6.56 -2.63 2.07
CA LEU A 121 -5.93 -2.08 0.87
C LEU A 121 -6.83 -2.18 -0.37
N ARG A 122 -7.66 -3.23 -0.48
CA ARG A 122 -8.72 -3.33 -1.50
C ARG A 122 -9.72 -2.16 -1.41
N ARG A 123 -10.16 -1.80 -0.20
CA ARG A 123 -11.08 -0.66 0.02
C ARG A 123 -10.42 0.67 -0.33
N LEU A 124 -9.10 0.76 -0.26
CA LEU A 124 -8.31 1.92 -0.67
C LEU A 124 -7.98 1.93 -2.17
N GLY A 125 -8.45 0.95 -2.95
CA GLY A 125 -8.21 0.87 -4.40
C GLY A 125 -6.83 0.37 -4.80
N MET A 126 -6.04 -0.18 -3.87
CA MET A 126 -4.69 -0.70 -4.13
C MET A 126 -4.71 -2.04 -4.88
N VAL A 127 -5.78 -2.82 -4.69
CA VAL A 127 -5.99 -4.11 -5.34
C VAL A 127 -7.45 -4.29 -5.73
N TYR A 128 -7.68 -5.11 -6.75
CA TYR A 128 -9.00 -5.53 -7.20
C TYR A 128 -9.12 -7.06 -7.06
N PHE A 129 -10.10 -7.54 -6.31
CA PHE A 129 -10.31 -8.99 -6.16
C PHE A 129 -11.00 -9.58 -7.37
N MET A 130 -10.55 -10.76 -7.79
CA MET A 130 -11.09 -11.47 -8.94
C MET A 130 -12.16 -12.46 -8.48
N GLY A 131 -13.33 -12.36 -9.09
CA GLY A 131 -14.45 -13.26 -8.77
C GLY A 131 -14.90 -13.16 -7.32
N ASN A 132 -15.61 -14.20 -6.86
CA ASN A 132 -16.28 -14.18 -5.56
C ASN A 132 -15.42 -14.76 -4.42
N ASP A 133 -14.42 -15.61 -4.72
CA ASP A 133 -13.68 -16.36 -3.70
C ASP A 133 -12.61 -15.53 -2.98
N SER A 134 -12.38 -14.28 -3.43
CA SER A 134 -11.34 -13.39 -2.90
C SER A 134 -9.98 -14.06 -2.79
N SER A 135 -9.67 -15.10 -3.58
CA SER A 135 -8.39 -15.82 -3.49
C SER A 135 -7.32 -15.15 -4.35
N LYS A 136 -7.76 -14.60 -5.49
CA LYS A 136 -6.94 -13.91 -6.48
C LYS A 136 -7.27 -12.43 -6.56
N PHE A 137 -6.28 -11.63 -6.92
CA PHE A 137 -6.40 -10.19 -7.05
C PHE A 137 -5.45 -9.64 -8.10
N ARG A 138 -5.80 -8.48 -8.64
CA ARG A 138 -4.94 -7.65 -9.49
C ARG A 138 -4.45 -6.45 -8.71
N ILE A 139 -3.20 -6.08 -8.90
CA ILE A 139 -2.58 -4.91 -8.27
C ILE A 139 -2.76 -3.69 -9.16
N THR A 140 -3.14 -2.54 -8.59
CA THR A 140 -3.30 -1.27 -9.31
C THR A 140 -2.07 -0.39 -9.18
N GLU A 141 -1.91 0.61 -10.04
CA GLU A 141 -0.86 1.62 -9.96
C GLU A 141 -0.88 2.44 -8.65
N ALA A 142 -2.00 2.45 -7.91
CA ALA A 142 -2.09 3.16 -6.63
C ALA A 142 -1.10 2.64 -5.58
N VAL A 143 -0.57 1.41 -5.75
CA VAL A 143 0.45 0.85 -4.84
C VAL A 143 1.78 1.60 -4.87
N PHE A 144 2.05 2.40 -5.91
CA PHE A 144 3.24 3.26 -5.93
C PHE A 144 3.28 4.27 -4.79
N ARG A 145 2.14 4.53 -4.14
CA ARG A 145 2.09 5.31 -2.89
C ARG A 145 2.89 4.68 -1.75
N PHE A 146 3.14 3.37 -1.79
CA PHE A 146 3.99 2.66 -0.83
C PHE A 146 5.48 2.61 -1.22
N GLY A 147 5.84 3.08 -2.42
CA GLY A 147 7.21 3.22 -2.90
C GLY A 147 7.59 4.68 -3.20
N ALA A 148 6.86 5.64 -2.63
CA ALA A 148 6.99 7.06 -2.95
C ALA A 148 8.39 7.63 -2.68
N ASP A 149 9.11 7.09 -1.70
CA ASP A 149 10.43 7.54 -1.24
C ASP A 149 11.59 6.97 -2.07
N VAL A 150 11.27 6.09 -3.01
CA VAL A 150 12.22 5.37 -3.86
C VAL A 150 12.43 6.06 -5.22
N ARG A 151 11.63 7.10 -5.52
CA ARG A 151 11.56 7.72 -6.85
C ARG A 151 12.80 8.54 -7.26
N SER A 152 13.80 8.68 -6.38
CA SER A 152 15.04 9.42 -6.64
C SER A 152 16.23 8.49 -6.92
N GLY A 153 16.55 8.30 -8.20
CA GLY A 153 17.88 7.91 -8.70
C GLY A 153 18.26 6.43 -8.63
N ASP A 154 17.66 5.63 -7.74
CA ASP A 154 17.96 4.20 -7.57
C ASP A 154 17.00 3.29 -8.37
N ASP A 155 17.38 2.01 -8.57
CA ASP A 155 16.46 0.99 -9.10
C ASP A 155 15.23 0.89 -8.18
N PRO A 156 14.00 1.17 -8.70
CA PRO A 156 12.80 1.17 -7.89
C PRO A 156 12.54 -0.12 -7.12
N ARG A 157 12.97 -1.26 -7.67
CA ARG A 157 12.80 -2.56 -7.02
C ARG A 157 13.77 -2.74 -5.87
N GLU A 158 15.05 -2.41 -6.06
CA GLU A 158 16.07 -2.54 -5.01
C GLU A 158 15.80 -1.61 -3.83
N ALA A 159 15.39 -0.39 -4.11
CA ALA A 159 15.05 0.56 -3.06
C ALA A 159 13.77 0.15 -2.33
N GLN A 160 12.78 -0.45 -3.00
CA GLN A 160 11.64 -1.08 -2.33
C GLN A 160 12.07 -2.25 -1.43
N LEU A 161 13.00 -3.09 -1.89
CA LEU A 161 13.56 -4.19 -1.09
C LEU A 161 14.24 -3.69 0.20
N ARG A 162 15.00 -2.59 0.13
CA ARG A 162 15.61 -1.97 1.32
C ARG A 162 14.54 -1.54 2.33
N MET A 163 13.52 -0.80 1.88
CA MET A 163 12.42 -0.35 2.76
C MET A 163 11.63 -1.50 3.40
N ILE A 164 11.56 -2.67 2.75
CA ILE A 164 10.93 -3.88 3.29
C ILE A 164 11.82 -4.50 4.37
N ARG A 165 13.12 -4.68 4.09
CA ARG A 165 14.09 -5.31 5.00
C ARG A 165 14.32 -4.50 6.28
N ASP A 166 14.44 -3.19 6.12
CA ASP A 166 14.70 -2.29 7.25
C ASP A 166 13.45 -2.14 8.13
N GLY A 167 12.27 -2.49 7.59
CA GLY A 167 11.01 -2.39 8.29
C GLY A 167 10.58 -0.94 8.52
N GLU A 168 11.11 0.00 7.74
CA GLU A 168 10.85 1.43 7.87
C GLU A 168 9.41 1.73 7.44
N ALA A 169 8.43 1.46 8.30
CA ALA A 169 7.18 2.18 8.20
C ALA A 169 7.53 3.66 8.38
N MET A 170 7.24 4.47 7.36
CA MET A 170 7.48 5.90 7.43
C MET A 170 6.97 6.43 8.78
N PRO A 171 7.76 7.26 9.50
CA PRO A 171 7.14 8.18 10.43
C PRO A 171 6.03 8.88 9.63
N VAL A 172 4.86 9.06 10.23
CA VAL A 172 3.84 9.91 9.62
C VAL A 172 4.50 11.29 9.49
N GLU A 173 5.08 11.61 8.33
CA GLU A 173 5.80 12.85 8.16
C GLU A 173 4.78 13.99 8.29
N THR A 174 4.85 14.64 9.44
CA THR A 174 4.32 15.97 9.72
C THR A 174 5.13 17.05 8.98
N SER A 175 6.07 16.66 8.11
CA SER A 175 7.09 17.51 7.52
C SER A 175 7.04 17.53 5.99
N LEU A 176 5.94 18.06 5.45
CA LEU A 176 6.03 18.90 4.25
C LEU A 176 5.45 20.26 4.62
N SER A 177 6.12 20.91 5.58
CA SER A 177 6.11 22.35 5.70
C SER A 177 6.68 22.90 4.40
N LEU A 178 5.80 23.37 3.53
CA LEU A 178 6.15 24.13 2.34
C LEU A 178 6.93 25.38 2.78
N ASN A 179 8.06 25.61 2.12
CA ASN A 179 8.44 26.98 1.77
C ASN A 179 7.64 27.37 0.53
#